data_AF-A0AAW7KL76-F1
#
_entry.id   AF-A0AAW7KL76-F1
#
_cell.length_a   1.000
_cell.length_b   1.000
_cell.length_c   1.000
_cell.angle_alpha   90.00
_cell.angle_beta   90.00
_cell.angle_gamma   90.00
#
_symmetry.space_group_name_H-M   'P 1'
#
loop_
_entity.id
_entity.type
_entity.pdbx_description
1 polymer ?
#
loop_
_entity_poly.entity_id
_entity_poly.type
_entity_poly.pdbx_seq_one_letter_code
_entity_poly.pdbx_strand_id
1 'polypeptide(L)'
;MKPLLYNYYIDYTKKDKTRLIILCLLHELRVISVQQLIDFFQIERLSAESTVYKHLNLLKTDGLIAQSKNGMHTFYYLTKEGHNYIGGYYTLPKVPEYNLQHHLQINDYLIKMLELCNNHPHFKAVVSERRKVYEVKDEK
;
A
#
# COMPACT_ATOMS: atom_id res chain seq x y z
N MET A 1 -6.11 -5.49 -7.12
CA MET A 1 -5.93 -4.63 -5.92
C MET A 1 -7.06 -4.76 -4.90
N LYS A 2 -8.34 -4.89 -5.32
CA LYS A 2 -9.47 -5.15 -4.41
C LYS A 2 -9.24 -6.35 -3.48
N PRO A 3 -8.66 -7.50 -3.93
CA PRO A 3 -8.40 -8.61 -3.02
C PRO A 3 -7.41 -8.29 -1.89
N LEU A 4 -6.44 -7.40 -2.13
CA LEU A 4 -5.45 -7.00 -1.12
C LEU A 4 -6.06 -6.03 -0.09
N LEU A 5 -6.86 -5.09 -0.57
CA LEU A 5 -7.50 -4.08 0.27
C LEU A 5 -8.91 -4.48 0.71
N TYR A 6 -9.24 -5.77 0.69
CA TYR A 6 -10.58 -6.30 0.99
C TYR A 6 -11.11 -5.86 2.37
N ASN A 7 -10.22 -5.67 3.35
CA ASN A 7 -10.57 -5.25 4.70
C ASN A 7 -10.68 -3.73 4.88
N TYR A 8 -10.54 -2.94 3.81
CA TYR A 8 -10.73 -1.48 3.85
C TYR A 8 -12.03 -1.11 3.15
N TYR A 9 -12.78 -0.19 3.75
CA TYR A 9 -13.91 0.43 3.07
C TYR A 9 -13.41 1.55 2.14
N ILE A 10 -13.41 1.27 0.83
CA ILE A 10 -12.99 2.23 -0.20
C ILE A 10 -14.16 2.50 -1.14
N ASP A 11 -14.67 3.73 -1.14
CA ASP A 11 -15.66 4.18 -2.13
C ASP A 11 -14.96 4.54 -3.44
N TYR A 12 -14.96 3.60 -4.39
CA TYR A 12 -14.34 3.75 -5.70
C TYR A 12 -15.04 4.78 -6.62
N THR A 13 -16.17 5.35 -6.20
CA THR A 13 -16.87 6.42 -6.95
C THR A 13 -16.35 7.81 -6.61
N LYS A 14 -15.68 7.99 -5.46
CA LYS A 14 -15.19 9.29 -5.00
C LYS A 14 -14.00 9.80 -5.82
N LYS A 15 -13.89 11.13 -5.91
CA LYS A 15 -12.79 11.81 -6.62
C LYS A 15 -11.44 11.60 -5.93
N ASP A 16 -11.42 11.40 -4.63
CA ASP A 16 -10.20 11.26 -3.82
C ASP A 16 -9.78 9.80 -3.59
N LYS A 17 -10.44 8.84 -4.24
CA LYS A 17 -10.16 7.40 -4.06
C LYS A 17 -8.68 7.04 -4.20
N THR A 18 -7.96 7.66 -5.14
CA THR A 18 -6.53 7.43 -5.36
C THR A 18 -5.70 7.79 -4.12
N ARG A 19 -6.03 8.90 -3.44
CA ARG A 19 -5.41 9.31 -2.18
C ARG A 19 -5.63 8.23 -1.12
N LEU A 20 -6.87 7.80 -0.94
CA LEU A 20 -7.24 6.79 0.07
C LEU A 20 -6.57 5.44 -0.23
N ILE A 21 -6.56 5.00 -1.49
CA ILE A 21 -5.92 3.76 -1.92
C ILE A 21 -4.42 3.76 -1.60
N ILE A 22 -3.70 4.86 -1.91
CA ILE A 22 -2.27 5.00 -1.59
C ILE A 22 -2.06 4.83 -0.09
N LEU A 23 -2.87 5.52 0.72
CA LEU A 23 -2.81 5.45 2.17
C LEU A 23 -3.07 4.02 2.68
N CYS A 24 -4.11 3.35 2.20
CA CYS A 24 -4.44 1.97 2.55
C CYS A 24 -3.34 0.98 2.13
N LEU A 25 -2.74 1.15 0.95
CA LEU A 25 -1.62 0.31 0.51
C LEU A 25 -0.41 0.47 1.43
N LEU A 26 -0.03 1.70 1.78
CA LEU A 26 1.09 1.95 2.70
C LEU A 26 0.77 1.46 4.12
N HIS A 27 -0.50 1.50 4.54
CA HIS A 27 -0.93 0.89 5.79
C HIS A 27 -0.77 -0.64 5.74
N GLU A 28 -1.23 -1.27 4.68
CA GLU A 28 -1.19 -2.72 4.50
C GLU A 28 0.24 -3.27 4.33
N LEU A 29 1.06 -2.62 3.50
CA LEU A 29 2.38 -3.14 3.09
C LEU A 29 3.56 -2.48 3.78
N ARG A 30 3.32 -1.49 4.67
CA ARG A 30 4.32 -0.71 5.43
C ARG A 30 5.19 0.22 4.58
N VAL A 31 5.81 -0.29 3.52
CA VAL A 31 6.69 0.45 2.62
C VAL A 31 6.52 -0.06 1.19
N ILE A 32 6.49 0.86 0.22
CA ILE A 32 6.27 0.54 -1.19
C ILE A 32 7.17 1.45 -2.04
N SER A 33 7.81 0.90 -3.08
CA SER A 33 8.52 1.72 -4.06
C SER A 33 7.55 2.45 -4.99
N VAL A 34 8.00 3.55 -5.61
CA VAL A 34 7.15 4.26 -6.58
C VAL A 34 6.70 3.38 -7.74
N GLN A 35 7.58 2.50 -8.23
CA GLN A 35 7.27 1.58 -9.32
C GLN A 35 6.23 0.55 -8.91
N GLN A 36 6.42 -0.09 -7.75
CA GLN A 36 5.45 -1.05 -7.20
C GLN A 36 4.07 -0.42 -7.02
N LEU A 37 4.03 0.83 -6.57
CA LEU A 37 2.77 1.55 -6.41
C LEU A 37 2.09 1.77 -7.76
N ILE A 38 2.83 2.17 -8.79
CA ILE A 38 2.30 2.27 -10.16
C ILE A 38 1.78 0.90 -10.62
N ASP A 39 2.55 -0.17 -10.43
CA ASP A 39 2.17 -1.53 -10.84
C ASP A 39 0.86 -1.98 -10.17
N PHE A 40 0.69 -1.74 -8.86
CA PHE A 40 -0.56 -2.02 -8.15
C PHE A 40 -1.77 -1.30 -8.77
N PHE A 41 -1.59 -0.04 -9.17
CA PHE A 41 -2.65 0.75 -9.80
C PHE A 41 -2.98 0.28 -11.22
N GLN A 42 -2.00 -0.26 -11.95
CA GLN A 42 -2.18 -0.76 -13.31
C GLN A 42 -2.94 -2.09 -13.38
N ILE A 43 -2.81 -2.97 -12.36
CA ILE A 43 -3.52 -4.28 -12.31
C ILE A 43 -5.03 -4.13 -12.56
N GLU A 44 -5.65 -3.09 -12.01
CA GLU A 44 -7.07 -2.79 -12.18
C GLU A 44 -7.35 -1.49 -12.97
N ARG A 45 -6.31 -0.91 -13.60
CA ARG A 45 -6.39 0.36 -14.35
C ARG A 45 -7.09 1.48 -13.56
N LEU A 46 -6.77 1.61 -12.28
CA LEU A 46 -7.54 2.46 -11.35
C LEU A 46 -7.26 3.95 -11.50
N SER A 47 -6.06 4.30 -11.98
CA SER A 47 -5.63 5.68 -12.23
C SER A 47 -4.48 5.70 -13.22
N ALA A 48 -4.35 6.81 -13.95
CA ALA A 48 -3.16 7.08 -14.74
C ALA A 48 -1.94 7.30 -13.81
N GLU A 49 -0.76 6.95 -14.30
CA GLU A 49 0.51 7.12 -13.58
C GLU A 49 0.75 8.58 -13.14
N SER A 50 0.46 9.55 -14.00
CA SER A 50 0.56 10.98 -13.67
C SER A 50 -0.34 11.38 -12.49
N THR A 51 -1.53 10.79 -12.39
CA THR A 51 -2.45 11.00 -11.27
C THR A 51 -1.87 10.43 -9.99
N VAL A 52 -1.24 9.26 -10.04
CA VAL A 52 -0.56 8.65 -8.89
C VAL A 52 0.56 9.57 -8.38
N TYR A 53 1.44 10.05 -9.26
CA TYR A 53 2.50 11.00 -8.89
C TYR A 53 1.95 12.28 -8.27
N LYS A 54 0.89 12.84 -8.85
CA LYS A 54 0.20 14.02 -8.31
C LYS A 54 -0.26 13.77 -6.87
N HIS A 55 -0.92 12.64 -6.62
CA HIS A 55 -1.42 12.31 -5.29
C HIS A 55 -0.29 11.99 -4.30
N LEU A 56 0.81 11.35 -4.72
CA LEU A 56 1.99 11.17 -3.87
C LEU A 56 2.57 12.52 -3.43
N ASN A 57 2.68 13.49 -4.34
CA ASN A 57 3.20 14.81 -3.99
C ASN A 57 2.26 15.56 -3.04
N LEU A 58 0.94 15.49 -3.27
CA LEU A 58 -0.05 16.08 -2.37
C LEU A 58 0.01 15.44 -0.98
N LEU A 59 -0.01 14.12 -0.88
CA LEU A 59 0.08 13.39 0.39
C LEU A 59 1.35 13.70 1.17
N LYS A 60 2.47 13.89 0.46
CA LYS A 60 3.75 14.30 1.06
C LYS A 60 3.68 15.73 1.59
N THR A 61 3.10 16.64 0.80
CA THR A 61 2.92 18.06 1.19
C THR A 61 2.00 18.18 2.40
N ASP A 62 0.96 17.35 2.46
CA ASP A 62 0.02 17.25 3.58
C ASP A 62 0.62 16.54 4.82
N GLY A 63 1.89 16.11 4.78
CA GLY A 63 2.56 15.45 5.90
C GLY A 63 2.11 14.01 6.18
N LEU A 64 1.23 13.43 5.35
CA LEU A 64 0.67 12.09 5.59
C LEU A 64 1.62 10.95 5.19
N ILE A 65 2.48 11.19 4.21
CA ILE A 65 3.50 10.22 3.79
C ILE A 65 4.88 10.86 3.79
N ALA A 66 5.88 10.05 4.10
CA ALA A 66 7.27 10.39 3.91
C ALA A 66 7.85 9.58 2.76
N GLN A 67 8.96 10.07 2.22
CA GLN A 67 9.74 9.38 1.19
C GLN A 67 11.17 9.19 1.67
N SER A 68 11.78 8.09 1.25
CA SER A 68 13.21 7.87 1.40
C SER A 68 13.79 7.32 0.10
N LYS A 69 15.10 7.43 -0.05
CA LYS A 69 15.83 7.04 -1.25
C LYS A 69 16.88 6.00 -0.93
N ASN A 70 17.04 5.02 -1.81
CA ASN A 70 18.10 4.03 -1.79
C ASN A 70 18.65 3.92 -3.22
N GLY A 71 19.78 4.59 -3.45
CA GLY A 71 20.31 4.81 -4.79
C GLY A 71 19.29 5.53 -5.69
N MET A 72 18.89 4.87 -6.79
CA MET A 72 17.92 5.41 -7.75
C MET A 72 16.46 5.14 -7.36
N HIS A 73 16.20 4.32 -6.34
CA HIS A 73 14.85 3.95 -5.95
C HIS A 73 14.29 4.90 -4.89
N THR A 74 13.06 5.37 -5.11
CA THR A 74 12.28 6.13 -4.13
C THR A 74 11.17 5.24 -3.58
N PHE A 75 11.02 5.25 -2.26
CA PHE A 75 9.98 4.50 -1.54
C PHE A 75 9.25 5.40 -0.58
N TYR A 76 8.00 5.04 -0.33
CA TYR A 76 7.06 5.79 0.48
C TYR A 76 6.59 4.95 1.66
N TYR A 77 6.26 5.63 2.75
CA TYR A 77 5.68 5.06 3.96
C TYR A 77 4.82 6.09 4.68
N LEU A 78 3.92 5.62 5.55
CA LEU A 78 3.08 6.50 6.36
C LEU A 78 3.92 7.23 7.42
N THR A 79 3.66 8.52 7.60
CA THR A 79 4.07 9.23 8.81
C THR A 79 3.17 8.85 9.98
N LYS A 80 3.49 9.33 11.18
CA LYS A 80 2.58 9.22 12.33
C LYS A 80 1.22 9.88 12.05
N GLU A 81 1.22 11.03 11.37
CA GLU A 81 -0.02 11.73 11.01
C GLU A 81 -0.83 10.96 9.98
N GLY A 82 -0.20 10.44 8.92
CA GLY A 82 -0.89 9.59 7.94
C GLY A 82 -1.43 8.30 8.53
N HIS A 83 -0.71 7.71 9.47
CA HIS A 83 -1.17 6.53 10.18
C HIS A 83 -2.41 6.81 11.04
N ASN A 84 -2.38 7.89 11.81
CA ASN A 84 -3.52 8.34 12.63
C ASN A 84 -4.71 8.74 11.75
N TYR A 85 -4.46 9.35 10.59
CA TYR A 85 -5.50 9.75 9.63
C TYR A 85 -6.31 8.55 9.13
N ILE A 86 -5.66 7.42 8.88
CA ILE A 86 -6.35 6.18 8.48
C ILE A 86 -7.13 5.55 9.65
N GLY A 87 -6.64 5.70 10.88
CA GLY A 87 -7.23 5.06 12.06
C GLY A 87 -7.16 3.53 12.02
N GLY A 88 -6.11 2.99 11.38
CA GLY A 88 -5.98 1.55 11.13
C GLY A 88 -5.49 0.75 12.32
N TYR A 89 -5.67 -0.57 12.25
CA TYR A 89 -5.43 -1.52 13.34
C TYR A 89 -3.96 -1.96 13.49
N TYR A 90 -3.09 -1.67 12.52
CA TYR A 90 -1.67 -2.00 12.65
C TYR A 90 -0.95 -1.00 13.56
N THR A 91 0.08 -1.44 14.26
CA THR A 91 0.96 -0.50 14.95
C THR A 91 1.83 0.26 13.97
N LEU A 92 2.07 1.56 14.21
CA LEU A 92 3.00 2.37 13.43
C LEU A 92 4.41 1.75 13.49
N PRO A 93 5.06 1.47 12.33
CA PRO A 93 6.42 0.95 12.32
C PRO A 93 7.41 1.98 12.88
N LYS A 94 8.26 1.59 13.84
CA LYS A 94 9.27 2.48 14.42
C LYS A 94 10.34 2.90 13.39
N VAL A 95 10.72 1.98 12.52
CA VAL A 95 11.72 2.20 11.45
C VAL A 95 11.17 1.56 10.17
N PRO A 96 10.42 2.29 9.33
CA PRO A 96 9.79 1.75 8.13
C PRO A 96 10.75 1.01 7.20
N GLU A 97 12.01 1.47 7.12
CA GLU A 97 13.07 0.96 6.25
C GLU A 97 13.80 -0.28 6.80
N TYR A 98 13.52 -0.68 8.04
CA TYR A 98 14.09 -1.93 8.57
C TYR A 98 13.63 -3.11 7.72
N ASN A 99 14.58 -3.92 7.24
CA ASN A 99 14.34 -5.00 6.27
C ASN A 99 13.68 -4.54 4.96
N LEU A 100 14.03 -3.34 4.46
CA LEU A 100 13.47 -2.76 3.23
C LEU A 100 13.48 -3.75 2.05
N GLN A 101 14.61 -4.39 1.76
CA GLN A 101 14.72 -5.30 0.62
C GLN A 101 13.74 -6.48 0.71
N HIS A 102 13.56 -7.04 1.90
CA HIS A 102 12.60 -8.12 2.15
C HIS A 102 11.17 -7.66 1.88
N HIS A 103 10.78 -6.49 2.39
CA HIS A 103 9.45 -5.92 2.15
C HIS A 103 9.21 -5.64 0.67
N LEU A 104 10.20 -5.10 -0.04
CA LEU A 104 10.08 -4.86 -1.48
C LEU A 104 9.94 -6.18 -2.26
N GLN A 105 10.73 -7.21 -1.94
CA GLN A 105 10.60 -8.53 -2.59
C GLN A 105 9.24 -9.18 -2.35
N ILE A 106 8.71 -9.11 -1.12
CA ILE A 106 7.35 -9.62 -0.82
C ILE A 106 6.30 -8.87 -1.64
N ASN A 107 6.43 -7.55 -1.75
CA ASN A 107 5.51 -6.75 -2.57
C ASN A 107 5.58 -7.16 -4.05
N ASP A 108 6.76 -7.44 -4.59
CA ASP A 108 6.92 -7.91 -5.99
C ASP A 108 6.19 -9.25 -6.22
N TYR A 109 6.32 -10.20 -5.30
CA TYR A 109 5.56 -11.46 -5.37
C TYR A 109 4.05 -11.25 -5.27
N LEU A 110 3.62 -10.32 -4.42
CA LEU A 110 2.21 -9.98 -4.25
C LEU A 110 1.64 -9.33 -5.52
N ILE A 111 2.36 -8.38 -6.12
CA ILE A 111 2.01 -7.77 -7.42
C ILE A 111 1.88 -8.88 -8.45
N LYS A 112 2.89 -9.76 -8.55
CA LYS A 112 2.88 -10.83 -9.55
C LYS A 112 1.71 -11.78 -9.39
N MET A 113 1.40 -12.16 -8.15
CA MET A 113 0.27 -13.02 -7.86
C MET A 113 -1.06 -12.35 -8.23
N LEU A 114 -1.21 -11.05 -7.90
CA LEU A 114 -2.39 -10.30 -8.30
C LEU A 114 -2.51 -10.18 -9.83
N GLU A 115 -1.43 -9.90 -10.56
CA GLU A 115 -1.46 -9.88 -12.03
C GLU A 115 -2.00 -11.18 -12.63
N LEU A 116 -1.62 -12.33 -12.06
CA LEU A 116 -2.02 -13.65 -12.54
C LEU A 116 -3.45 -14.01 -12.13
N CYS A 117 -3.89 -13.59 -10.93
CA CYS A 117 -5.11 -14.11 -10.30
C CYS A 117 -6.27 -13.12 -10.23
N ASN A 118 -6.07 -11.81 -10.47
CA ASN A 118 -7.06 -10.78 -10.14
C ASN A 118 -8.36 -10.86 -10.96
N ASN A 119 -8.39 -11.61 -12.06
CA ASN A 119 -9.59 -11.86 -12.87
C ASN A 119 -10.24 -13.23 -12.60
N HIS A 120 -9.69 -14.02 -11.66
CA HIS A 120 -10.23 -15.33 -11.35
C HIS A 120 -11.51 -15.20 -10.49
N PRO A 121 -12.64 -15.82 -10.88
CA PRO A 121 -13.95 -15.57 -10.25
C PRO A 121 -14.02 -15.94 -8.76
N HIS A 122 -13.14 -16.83 -8.31
CA HIS A 122 -13.07 -17.28 -6.91
C HIS A 122 -11.98 -16.60 -6.10
N PHE A 123 -11.16 -15.73 -6.71
CA PHE A 123 -10.09 -15.04 -6.00
C PHE A 123 -10.64 -13.79 -5.29
N LYS A 124 -11.00 -13.97 -4.01
CA LYS A 124 -11.70 -12.93 -3.22
C LYS A 124 -10.79 -12.03 -2.41
N ALA A 125 -9.75 -12.59 -1.80
CA ALA A 125 -8.88 -11.86 -0.89
C ALA A 125 -7.45 -12.42 -0.90
N VAL A 126 -6.49 -11.58 -0.52
CA VAL A 126 -5.11 -11.96 -0.20
C VAL A 126 -4.70 -11.32 1.12
N VAL A 127 -3.88 -12.04 1.88
CA VAL A 127 -3.36 -11.61 3.18
C VAL A 127 -1.92 -11.13 3.00
N SER A 128 -1.64 -9.90 3.41
CA SER A 128 -0.26 -9.37 3.45
C SER A 128 0.55 -10.01 4.59
N GLU A 129 1.88 -9.99 4.50
CA GLU A 129 2.74 -10.42 5.61
C GLU A 129 2.38 -9.69 6.91
N ARG A 130 2.18 -8.37 6.83
CA ARG A 130 1.87 -7.53 7.98
C ARG A 130 0.56 -7.96 8.65
N ARG A 131 -0.47 -8.28 7.85
CA ARG A 131 -1.74 -8.81 8.37
C ARG A 131 -1.56 -10.12 9.08
N LYS A 132 -0.86 -11.08 8.46
CA LYS A 132 -0.59 -12.39 9.06
C LYS A 132 0.13 -12.27 10.40
N VAL A 133 1.12 -11.38 10.50
CA VAL A 133 1.85 -11.14 11.77
C VAL A 133 0.96 -10.48 12.82
N TYR A 134 0.05 -9.59 12.41
CA TYR A 134 -0.91 -8.95 13.32
C TYR A 134 -1.92 -9.98 13.87
N GLU A 135 -2.54 -10.78 12.99
CA GLU A 135 -3.55 -11.78 13.38
C GLU A 135 -2.98 -12.81 14.38
N VAL A 136 -1.73 -13.26 14.19
CA VAL A 136 -1.06 -14.21 15.11
C VAL A 136 -0.77 -13.60 16.49
N LYS A 137 -0.68 -12.27 16.60
CA LYS A 137 -0.48 -11.60 17.90
C LYS A 137 -1.77 -11.47 18.69
N ASP A 138 -2.92 -11.35 18.01
CA ASP A 138 -4.23 -11.29 18.65
C ASP A 138 -4.71 -12.67 19.15
N GLU A 139 -4.12 -13.77 18.65
CA GLU A 139 -4.40 -15.14 19.10
C GLU A 139 -3.73 -15.53 20.44
N LYS A 140 -2.94 -14.63 21.05
CA LYS A 140 -2.23 -14.85 22.32
C LYS A 140 -2.75 -13.94 23.43
#